data_AF-A0A1H0V4P6-F1
#
_entry.id   AF-A0A1H0V4P6-F1
#
_cell.length_a   1.000
_cell.length_b   1.000
_cell.length_c   1.000
_cell.angle_alpha   90.00
_cell.angle_beta   90.00
_cell.angle_gamma   90.00
#
_symmetry.space_group_name_H-M   'P 1'
#
loop_
_entity.id
_entity.type
_entity.pdbx_description
1 polymer ?
#
loop_
_entity_poly.entity_id
_entity_poly.type
_entity_poly.pdbx_seq_one_letter_code
_entity_poly.pdbx_strand_id
1 'polypeptide(L)'
;MQNNKFKTPLLQSAAILVIVVVLVVSAGSSDSGASAGGIVTLLSGIGNTILFVIGMAIALTLSIALLIGIFLAAVAMVDSDQASQMYSGLKKNFSLNAARLSGQCCNQNLVEPSISEEEYQHMKQTISALQDSNSALLTKIRQLTGDNESLQSGLQSVRSENSQRLEQIEQLNEVVATLKESEQKTKDLVAELTAKVEKISISQEVKDQLDKLKLLQEQTRGEIDTILQRINSLEDSAKSGSSEGIFAYIEKDEDKKIFAEKIEEAVILEMTYAQIDEHLTESLSPELDKIVKDHPTLTKTYIRSVRELSAD
;
A
#
# COMPACT_ATOMS: atom_id res chain seq x y z
N MET A 1 -0.93 17.54 -33.50
CA MET A 1 -0.47 18.90 -33.14
C MET A 1 -0.56 19.80 -34.37
N GLN A 2 -0.91 21.07 -34.17
CA GLN A 2 -1.45 22.01 -35.16
C GLN A 2 -0.40 22.53 -36.17
N ASN A 3 -0.37 21.99 -37.40
CA ASN A 3 0.57 22.38 -38.47
C ASN A 3 0.25 23.72 -39.19
N ASN A 4 -0.65 24.55 -38.67
CA ASN A 4 -1.11 25.78 -39.37
C ASN A 4 -0.78 27.11 -38.67
N LYS A 5 -0.01 27.12 -37.57
CA LYS A 5 0.25 28.36 -36.82
C LYS A 5 1.34 29.30 -37.40
N PHE A 6 2.08 28.87 -38.44
CA PHE A 6 3.15 29.69 -39.03
C PHE A 6 2.80 30.38 -40.37
N LYS A 7 1.70 29.98 -41.04
CA LYS A 7 1.35 30.54 -42.36
C LYS A 7 0.78 31.96 -42.26
N THR A 8 0.01 32.23 -41.22
CA THR A 8 -0.66 33.52 -41.01
C THR A 8 0.30 34.70 -40.78
N PRO A 9 1.34 34.60 -39.90
CA PRO A 9 2.30 35.70 -39.73
C PRO A 9 3.20 35.92 -40.97
N LEU A 10 3.43 34.88 -41.77
CA LEU A 10 4.24 34.97 -42.99
C LEU A 10 3.49 35.65 -44.14
N LEU A 11 2.18 35.40 -44.26
CA LEU A 11 1.34 36.10 -45.22
C LEU A 11 1.16 37.59 -44.85
N GLN A 12 1.06 37.88 -43.56
CA GLN A 12 0.90 39.24 -43.04
C GLN A 12 2.15 40.09 -43.24
N SER A 13 3.34 39.51 -43.07
CA SER A 13 4.61 40.22 -43.35
C SER A 13 4.83 40.48 -44.84
N ALA A 14 4.42 39.57 -45.72
CA ALA A 14 4.47 39.78 -47.17
C ALA A 14 3.56 40.93 -47.64
N ALA A 15 2.35 41.05 -47.08
CA ALA A 15 1.43 42.14 -47.42
C ALA A 15 1.96 43.52 -46.98
N ILE A 16 2.60 43.62 -45.81
CA ILE A 16 3.20 44.86 -45.32
C ILE A 16 4.38 45.29 -46.20
N LEU A 17 5.19 44.33 -46.67
CA LEU A 17 6.34 44.62 -47.53
C LEU A 17 5.90 45.22 -48.89
N VAL A 18 4.81 44.70 -49.48
CA VAL A 18 4.24 45.26 -50.72
C VAL A 18 3.77 46.70 -50.52
N ILE A 19 3.13 47.01 -49.40
CA ILE A 19 2.66 48.36 -49.08
C ILE A 19 3.84 49.33 -48.92
N VAL A 20 4.91 48.90 -48.25
CA VAL A 20 6.12 49.73 -48.06
C VAL A 20 6.83 50.01 -49.38
N VAL A 21 6.93 49.02 -50.27
CA VAL A 21 7.54 49.20 -51.61
C VAL A 21 6.74 50.19 -52.44
N VAL A 22 5.40 50.11 -52.42
CA VAL A 22 4.53 51.06 -53.11
C VAL A 22 4.71 52.47 -52.55
N LEU A 23 4.77 52.63 -51.23
CA LEU A 23 4.99 53.92 -50.57
C LEU A 23 6.34 54.55 -50.94
N VAL A 24 7.41 53.76 -51.04
CA VAL A 24 8.73 54.28 -51.41
C VAL A 24 8.78 54.71 -52.88
N VAL A 25 8.15 53.96 -53.78
CA VAL A 25 8.02 54.34 -55.20
C VAL A 25 7.18 55.61 -55.35
N SER A 26 6.12 55.76 -54.56
CA SER A 26 5.27 56.97 -54.56
C SER A 26 5.95 58.18 -53.91
N ALA A 27 6.76 57.99 -52.86
CA ALA A 27 7.49 59.09 -52.21
C ALA A 27 8.70 59.57 -53.03
N GLY A 28 9.33 58.69 -53.81
CA GLY A 28 10.45 59.03 -54.69
C GLY A 28 10.05 59.75 -55.98
N SER A 29 8.75 59.92 -56.23
CA SER A 29 8.21 60.55 -57.45
C SER A 29 7.61 61.95 -57.22
N SER A 30 7.69 62.49 -56.01
CA SER A 30 7.21 63.83 -55.68
C SER A 30 8.36 64.79 -55.38
N ASP A 31 8.42 65.87 -56.19
CA ASP A 31 9.32 67.03 -56.21
C ASP A 31 10.65 66.86 -57.01
N SER A 32 11.01 67.71 -57.97
CA SER A 32 10.39 68.94 -58.49
C SER A 32 11.15 69.38 -59.76
N GLY A 33 10.43 69.85 -60.78
CA GLY A 33 10.85 70.95 -61.66
C GLY A 33 11.84 70.71 -62.82
N ALA A 34 11.44 71.21 -63.99
CA ALA A 34 12.27 71.66 -65.14
C ALA A 34 12.67 70.63 -66.22
N SER A 35 11.73 70.36 -67.12
CA SER A 35 11.78 70.80 -68.53
C SER A 35 13.15 70.95 -69.22
N ALA A 36 14.01 69.93 -69.25
CA ALA A 36 15.06 69.79 -70.27
C ALA A 36 15.61 68.35 -70.32
N GLY A 37 15.33 67.62 -71.40
CA GLY A 37 16.07 66.40 -71.77
C GLY A 37 15.45 65.08 -71.29
N GLY A 38 14.39 64.63 -71.96
CA GLY A 38 13.64 63.38 -71.67
C GLY A 38 14.41 62.05 -71.77
N ILE A 39 15.74 62.08 -71.91
CA ILE A 39 16.61 60.90 -71.90
C ILE A 39 17.51 60.91 -70.64
N VAL A 40 17.88 62.07 -70.10
CA VAL A 40 18.72 62.18 -68.90
C VAL A 40 17.92 61.89 -67.62
N THR A 41 16.64 62.26 -67.57
CA THR A 41 15.75 61.90 -66.44
C THR A 41 15.37 60.42 -66.42
N LEU A 42 15.30 59.75 -67.57
CA LEU A 42 15.13 58.29 -67.65
C LEU A 42 16.39 57.55 -67.20
N LEU A 43 17.58 58.00 -67.61
CA LEU A 43 18.84 57.42 -67.10
C LEU A 43 19.07 57.72 -65.60
N SER A 44 18.70 58.91 -65.12
CA SER A 44 18.78 59.26 -63.70
C SER A 44 17.76 58.49 -62.85
N GLY A 45 16.58 58.19 -63.39
CA GLY A 45 15.58 57.34 -62.74
C GLY A 45 16.03 55.88 -62.63
N ILE A 46 16.66 55.34 -63.68
CA ILE A 46 17.24 53.99 -63.67
C ILE A 46 18.42 53.93 -62.70
N GLY A 47 19.30 54.93 -62.71
CA GLY A 47 20.44 55.03 -61.79
C GLY A 47 20.00 55.05 -60.32
N ASN A 48 18.97 55.83 -60.00
CA ASN A 48 18.42 55.87 -58.64
C ASN A 48 17.71 54.56 -58.25
N THR A 49 17.09 53.88 -59.21
CA THR A 49 16.48 52.55 -58.98
C THR A 49 17.56 51.49 -58.71
N ILE A 50 18.69 51.52 -59.44
CA ILE A 50 19.82 50.62 -59.19
C ILE A 50 20.45 50.91 -57.82
N LEU A 51 20.67 52.19 -57.47
CA LEU A 51 21.18 52.56 -56.15
C LEU A 51 20.20 52.14 -55.04
N PHE A 52 18.90 52.27 -55.27
CA PHE A 52 17.87 51.80 -54.34
C PHE A 52 17.89 50.28 -54.18
N VAL A 53 18.02 49.51 -55.26
CA VAL A 53 18.12 48.04 -55.20
C VAL A 53 19.38 47.61 -54.46
N ILE A 54 20.52 48.26 -54.71
CA ILE A 54 21.76 48.00 -53.99
C ILE A 54 21.61 48.36 -52.50
N GLY A 55 21.03 49.53 -52.21
CA GLY A 55 20.75 49.97 -50.84
C GLY A 55 19.81 49.01 -50.11
N MET A 56 18.76 48.52 -50.78
CA MET A 56 17.83 47.53 -50.25
C MET A 56 18.52 46.19 -50.01
N ALA A 57 19.39 45.74 -50.93
CA ALA A 57 20.15 44.51 -50.74
C ALA A 57 21.11 44.60 -49.55
N ILE A 58 21.80 45.74 -49.37
CA ILE A 58 22.68 45.98 -48.22
C ILE A 58 21.86 46.07 -46.92
N ALA A 59 20.77 46.83 -46.92
CA ALA A 59 19.91 46.96 -45.74
C ALA A 59 19.28 45.62 -45.33
N LEU A 60 18.86 44.81 -46.30
CA LEU A 60 18.26 43.51 -46.06
C LEU A 60 19.29 42.49 -45.55
N THR A 61 20.49 42.48 -46.12
CA THR A 61 21.59 41.62 -45.61
C THR A 61 22.00 42.03 -44.19
N LEU A 62 22.10 43.32 -43.91
CA LEU A 62 22.40 43.85 -42.58
C LEU A 62 21.29 43.50 -41.56
N SER A 63 20.03 43.63 -41.95
CA SER A 63 18.86 43.27 -41.12
C SER A 63 18.85 41.79 -40.77
N ILE A 64 19.09 40.91 -41.74
CA ILE A 64 19.18 39.46 -41.52
C ILE A 64 20.36 39.14 -40.59
N ALA A 65 21.54 39.76 -40.81
CA ALA A 65 22.70 39.55 -39.95
C ALA A 65 22.43 39.95 -38.49
N LEU A 66 21.73 41.07 -38.29
CA LEU A 66 21.37 41.56 -36.96
C LEU A 66 20.36 40.62 -36.26
N LEU A 67 19.34 40.15 -36.99
CA LEU A 67 18.39 39.15 -36.48
C LEU A 67 19.06 37.84 -36.06
N ILE A 68 19.97 37.33 -36.90
CA ILE A 68 20.75 36.12 -36.59
C ILE A 68 21.63 36.36 -35.36
N GLY A 69 22.26 37.55 -35.25
CA GLY A 69 23.08 37.92 -34.10
C GLY A 69 22.29 37.93 -32.79
N ILE A 70 21.11 38.56 -32.77
CA ILE A 70 20.23 38.58 -31.59
C ILE A 70 19.76 37.17 -31.25
N PHE A 71 19.37 36.38 -32.25
CA PHE A 71 18.94 35.00 -32.04
C PHE A 71 20.05 34.15 -31.42
N LEU A 72 21.26 34.22 -31.95
CA LEU A 72 22.41 33.48 -31.40
C LEU A 72 22.79 33.96 -30.01
N ALA A 73 22.70 35.27 -29.72
CA ALA A 73 22.93 35.80 -28.38
C ALA A 73 21.90 35.28 -27.37
N ALA A 74 20.63 35.21 -27.75
CA ALA A 74 19.57 34.65 -26.91
C ALA A 74 19.77 33.15 -26.65
N VAL A 75 20.15 32.38 -27.67
CA VAL A 75 20.48 30.96 -27.50
C VAL A 75 21.72 30.78 -26.63
N ALA A 76 22.77 31.58 -26.83
CA ALA A 76 24.01 31.49 -26.05
C ALA A 76 23.80 31.79 -24.55
N MET A 77 22.79 32.60 -24.21
CA MET A 77 22.42 32.90 -22.82
C MET A 77 21.72 31.71 -22.12
N VAL A 78 21.10 30.82 -22.89
CA VAL A 78 20.45 29.60 -22.38
C VAL A 78 21.40 28.41 -22.43
N ASP A 79 22.11 28.25 -23.54
CA ASP A 79 23.06 27.17 -23.80
C ASP A 79 24.13 27.64 -24.81
N SER A 80 25.36 27.87 -24.31
CA SER A 80 26.48 28.35 -25.11
C SER A 80 26.97 27.33 -26.14
N ASP A 81 26.85 26.03 -25.83
CA ASP A 81 27.33 24.96 -26.69
C ASP A 81 26.41 24.81 -27.90
N GLN A 82 25.10 24.92 -27.69
CA GLN A 82 24.12 24.90 -28.77
C GLN A 82 24.28 26.10 -29.72
N ALA A 83 24.54 27.30 -29.20
CA ALA A 83 24.77 28.49 -30.02
C ALA A 83 26.03 28.35 -30.89
N SER A 84 27.11 27.77 -30.35
CA SER A 84 28.35 27.52 -31.10
C SER A 84 28.14 26.53 -32.26
N GLN A 85 27.37 25.47 -32.03
CA GLN A 85 27.01 24.49 -33.04
C GLN A 85 26.16 25.12 -34.16
N MET A 86 25.14 25.91 -33.80
CA MET A 86 24.30 26.61 -34.77
C MET A 86 25.08 27.63 -35.62
N TYR A 87 26.00 28.39 -35.01
CA TYR A 87 26.87 29.30 -35.73
C TYR A 87 27.83 28.57 -36.70
N SER A 88 28.42 27.46 -36.27
CA SER A 88 29.30 26.65 -37.11
C SER A 88 28.56 26.09 -38.35
N GLY A 89 27.30 25.67 -38.17
CA GLY A 89 26.42 25.23 -39.25
C GLY A 89 26.11 26.36 -40.23
N LEU A 90 25.80 27.56 -39.72
CA LEU A 90 25.51 28.73 -40.54
C LEU A 90 26.74 29.16 -41.35
N LYS A 91 27.93 29.17 -40.75
CA LYS A 91 29.20 29.45 -41.44
C LYS A 91 29.46 28.46 -42.58
N LYS A 92 29.25 27.17 -42.33
CA LYS A 92 29.45 26.11 -43.34
C LYS A 92 28.49 26.27 -44.52
N ASN A 93 27.21 26.50 -44.25
CA ASN A 93 26.19 26.73 -45.28
C ASN A 93 26.44 28.03 -46.06
N PHE A 94 26.87 29.09 -45.39
CA PHE A 94 27.23 30.35 -46.06
C PHE A 94 28.44 30.16 -46.97
N SER A 95 29.50 29.46 -46.53
CA SER A 95 30.67 29.19 -47.38
C SER A 95 30.34 28.34 -48.60
N LEU A 96 29.44 27.35 -48.47
CA LEU A 96 29.01 26.51 -49.58
C LEU A 96 28.18 27.29 -50.61
N ASN A 97 27.29 28.16 -50.14
CA ASN A 97 26.46 28.98 -51.02
C ASN A 97 27.26 30.15 -51.63
N ALA A 98 28.18 30.75 -50.89
CA ALA A 98 29.10 31.77 -51.41
C ALA A 98 30.00 31.18 -52.50
N ALA A 99 30.53 29.96 -52.32
CA ALA A 99 31.32 29.26 -53.33
C ALA A 99 30.52 28.96 -54.61
N ARG A 100 29.23 28.62 -54.49
CA ARG A 100 28.34 28.41 -55.64
C ARG A 100 28.03 29.71 -56.39
N LEU A 101 27.83 30.81 -55.67
CA LEU A 101 27.62 32.13 -56.27
C LEU A 101 28.89 32.71 -56.91
N SER A 102 30.08 32.45 -56.36
CA SER A 102 31.35 32.88 -56.94
C SER A 102 31.79 32.03 -58.13
N GLY A 103 31.42 30.73 -58.17
CA GLY A 103 31.80 29.81 -59.24
C GLY A 103 31.04 29.99 -60.55
N GLN A 104 29.97 30.79 -60.58
CA GLN A 104 29.08 30.92 -61.74
C GLN A 104 29.32 32.19 -62.58
N CYS A 105 30.28 33.04 -62.20
CA CYS A 105 30.55 34.31 -62.90
C CYS A 105 31.88 34.40 -63.64
N CYS A 106 32.81 33.44 -63.52
CA CYS A 106 34.11 33.55 -64.21
C CYS A 106 34.65 32.19 -64.72
N ASN A 107 35.00 32.19 -66.01
CA ASN A 107 35.86 31.26 -66.75
C ASN A 107 35.33 29.90 -67.23
N GLN A 108 34.88 29.92 -68.49
CA GLN A 108 35.22 28.89 -69.47
C GLN A 108 36.68 29.07 -69.91
N ASN A 109 37.56 28.16 -69.53
CA ASN A 109 38.72 27.81 -70.36
C ASN A 109 39.09 26.35 -70.08
N LEU A 110 39.05 25.56 -71.15
CA LEU A 110 39.44 24.17 -71.21
C LEU A 110 40.91 24.03 -70.80
N VAL A 111 41.15 23.28 -69.75
CA VAL A 111 42.33 22.44 -69.61
C VAL A 111 41.78 21.05 -69.33
N GLU A 112 41.90 20.14 -70.30
CA GLU A 112 41.74 18.71 -70.02
C GLU A 112 42.81 18.32 -68.99
N PRO A 113 42.43 17.86 -67.78
CA PRO A 113 43.39 17.26 -66.88
C PRO A 113 43.61 15.83 -67.36
N SER A 114 44.77 15.53 -67.93
CA SER A 114 45.22 14.15 -68.06
C SER A 114 45.54 13.64 -66.65
N ILE A 115 44.50 13.16 -65.96
CA ILE A 115 44.61 12.52 -64.65
C ILE A 115 45.57 11.34 -64.78
N SER A 116 46.62 11.32 -63.98
CA SER A 116 47.59 10.22 -63.95
C SER A 116 46.88 8.92 -63.55
N GLU A 117 47.28 7.77 -64.11
CA GLU A 117 46.70 6.46 -63.74
C GLU A 117 46.77 6.21 -62.22
N GLU A 118 47.81 6.71 -61.55
CA GLU A 118 47.98 6.66 -60.10
C GLU A 118 46.89 7.45 -59.36
N GLU A 119 46.54 8.64 -59.87
CA GLU A 119 45.46 9.47 -59.32
C GLU A 119 44.09 8.81 -59.55
N TYR A 120 43.90 8.13 -60.68
CA TYR A 120 42.68 7.37 -60.95
C TYR A 120 42.50 6.20 -59.97
N GLN A 121 43.55 5.42 -59.71
CA GLN A 121 43.49 4.32 -58.73
C GLN A 121 43.27 4.84 -57.32
N HIS A 122 43.94 5.92 -56.92
CA HIS A 122 43.72 6.56 -55.62
C HIS A 122 42.29 7.07 -55.45
N MET A 123 41.73 7.69 -56.51
CA MET A 123 40.36 8.17 -56.51
C MET A 123 39.35 7.03 -56.41
N LYS A 124 39.58 5.92 -57.14
CA LYS A 124 38.76 4.72 -57.05
C LYS A 124 38.77 4.13 -55.63
N GLN A 125 39.95 4.03 -55.01
CA GLN A 125 40.07 3.55 -53.64
C GLN A 125 39.36 4.47 -52.64
N THR A 126 39.46 5.79 -52.82
CA THR A 126 38.76 6.78 -52.00
C THR A 126 37.24 6.67 -52.14
N ILE A 127 36.74 6.48 -53.36
CA ILE A 127 35.31 6.27 -53.62
C ILE A 127 34.82 4.98 -52.94
N SER A 128 35.57 3.88 -53.03
CA SER A 128 35.23 2.64 -52.33
C SER A 128 35.21 2.83 -50.81
N ALA A 129 36.22 3.50 -50.23
CA ALA A 129 36.26 3.79 -48.80
C ALA A 129 35.10 4.69 -48.33
N LEU A 130 34.73 5.70 -49.15
CA LEU A 130 33.56 6.55 -48.90
C LEU A 130 32.25 5.75 -48.96
N GLN A 131 32.13 4.82 -49.92
CA GLN A 131 30.97 3.95 -50.05
C GLN A 131 30.83 3.03 -48.84
N ASP A 132 31.92 2.43 -48.37
CA ASP A 132 31.95 1.60 -47.17
C ASP A 132 31.58 2.42 -45.93
N SER A 133 32.17 3.61 -45.77
CA SER A 133 31.85 4.51 -44.66
C SER A 133 30.38 4.95 -44.67
N ASN A 134 29.81 5.23 -45.84
CA ASN A 134 28.39 5.57 -45.97
C ASN A 134 27.49 4.39 -45.59
N SER A 135 27.85 3.16 -45.98
CA SER A 135 27.11 1.96 -45.61
C SER A 135 27.13 1.72 -44.08
N ALA A 136 28.28 1.95 -43.45
CA ALA A 136 28.45 1.86 -42.00
C ALA A 136 27.64 2.93 -41.27
N LEU A 137 27.66 4.18 -41.77
CA LEU A 137 26.85 5.26 -41.22
C LEU A 137 25.34 4.97 -41.33
N LEU A 138 24.88 4.46 -42.47
CA LEU A 138 23.48 4.06 -42.64
C LEU A 138 23.07 2.96 -41.65
N THR A 139 23.97 2.00 -41.39
CA THR A 139 23.74 0.94 -40.41
C THR A 139 23.63 1.52 -38.99
N LYS A 140 24.54 2.43 -38.62
CA LYS A 140 24.50 3.10 -37.32
C LYS A 140 23.26 3.98 -37.14
N ILE A 141 22.82 4.66 -38.20
CA ILE A 141 21.56 5.43 -38.19
C ILE A 141 20.38 4.49 -37.94
N ARG A 142 20.29 3.35 -38.63
CA ARG A 142 19.22 2.37 -38.40
C ARG A 142 19.23 1.85 -36.97
N GLN A 143 20.40 1.55 -36.43
CA GLN A 143 20.53 1.11 -35.04
C GLN A 143 20.06 2.18 -34.06
N LEU A 144 20.54 3.43 -34.20
CA LEU A 144 20.12 4.53 -33.35
C LEU A 144 18.62 4.81 -33.44
N THR A 145 18.03 4.68 -34.64
CA THR A 145 16.57 4.80 -34.80
C THR A 145 15.85 3.69 -34.03
N GLY A 146 16.32 2.44 -34.12
CA GLY A 146 15.73 1.32 -33.36
C GLY A 146 15.89 1.48 -31.85
N ASP A 147 17.05 1.92 -31.37
CA ASP A 147 17.28 2.21 -29.95
C ASP A 147 16.36 3.34 -29.46
N ASN A 148 16.14 4.36 -30.28
CA ASN A 148 15.25 5.47 -29.94
C ASN A 148 13.77 5.04 -29.89
N GLU A 149 13.33 4.16 -30.80
CA GLU A 149 11.99 3.56 -30.74
C GLU A 149 11.81 2.70 -29.48
N SER A 150 12.84 1.92 -29.12
CA SER A 150 12.85 1.12 -27.88
C SER A 150 12.78 1.99 -26.63
N LEU A 151 13.58 3.07 -26.57
CA LEU A 151 13.54 4.05 -25.48
C LEU A 151 12.18 4.74 -25.40
N GLN A 152 11.58 5.11 -26.52
CA GLN A 152 10.27 5.73 -26.56
C GLN A 152 9.18 4.78 -26.05
N SER A 153 9.25 3.50 -26.41
CA SER A 153 8.37 2.46 -25.88
C SER A 153 8.54 2.27 -24.38
N GLY A 154 9.79 2.17 -23.89
CA GLY A 154 10.10 2.08 -22.47
C GLY A 154 9.58 3.29 -21.68
N LEU A 155 9.73 4.50 -22.23
CA LEU A 155 9.24 5.73 -21.60
C LEU A 155 7.70 5.77 -21.54
N GLN A 156 7.00 5.24 -22.54
CA GLN A 156 5.54 5.08 -22.48
C GLN A 156 5.13 4.07 -21.41
N SER A 157 5.83 2.94 -21.29
CA SER A 157 5.58 1.94 -20.23
C SER A 157 5.73 2.56 -18.84
N VAL A 158 6.87 3.20 -18.58
CA VAL A 158 7.15 3.85 -17.29
C VAL A 158 6.13 4.94 -16.99
N ARG A 159 5.69 5.70 -18.00
CA ARG A 159 4.64 6.71 -17.83
C ARG A 159 3.31 6.08 -17.44
N SER A 160 2.94 4.96 -18.06
CA SER A 160 1.74 4.20 -17.72
C SER A 160 1.80 3.66 -16.30
N GLU A 161 2.91 3.03 -15.92
CA GLU A 161 3.14 2.51 -14.57
C GLU A 161 3.09 3.62 -13.51
N ASN A 162 3.67 4.78 -13.78
CA ASN A 162 3.59 5.93 -12.88
C ASN A 162 2.16 6.45 -12.74
N SER A 163 1.38 6.49 -13.83
CA SER A 163 -0.03 6.87 -13.77
C SER A 163 -0.82 5.90 -12.89
N GLN A 164 -0.58 4.60 -13.03
CA GLN A 164 -1.22 3.58 -12.22
C GLN A 164 -0.84 3.68 -10.74
N ARG A 165 0.44 3.95 -10.43
CA ARG A 165 0.90 4.16 -9.05
C ARG A 165 0.27 5.41 -8.41
N LEU A 166 0.09 6.49 -9.17
CA LEU A 166 -0.59 7.68 -8.68
C LEU A 166 -2.04 7.38 -8.30
N GLU A 167 -2.75 6.60 -9.12
CA GLU A 167 -4.12 6.16 -8.83
C GLU A 167 -4.17 5.28 -7.57
N GLN A 168 -3.21 4.36 -7.38
CA GLN A 168 -3.11 3.55 -6.16
C GLN A 168 -2.86 4.41 -4.92
N ILE A 169 -2.02 5.45 -5.02
CA ILE A 169 -1.77 6.39 -3.92
C ILE A 169 -3.05 7.16 -3.57
N GLU A 170 -3.82 7.58 -4.57
CA GLU A 170 -5.10 8.27 -4.36
C GLU A 170 -6.11 7.36 -3.65
N GLN A 171 -6.24 6.10 -4.09
CA GLN A 171 -7.07 5.09 -3.41
C GLN A 171 -6.63 4.83 -1.97
N LEU A 172 -5.31 4.73 -1.72
CA LEU A 172 -4.76 4.58 -0.37
C LEU A 172 -5.10 5.78 0.52
N ASN A 173 -5.06 7.00 -0.01
CA ASN A 173 -5.42 8.19 0.75
C ASN A 173 -6.91 8.20 1.12
N GLU A 174 -7.79 7.74 0.23
CA GLU A 174 -9.22 7.57 0.52
C GLU A 174 -9.45 6.53 1.62
N VAL A 175 -8.77 5.39 1.56
CA VAL A 175 -8.82 4.36 2.62
C VAL A 175 -8.31 4.92 3.94
N VAL A 176 -7.23 5.69 3.96
CA VAL A 176 -6.72 6.33 5.19
C VAL A 176 -7.72 7.32 5.76
N ALA A 177 -8.40 8.10 4.91
CA ALA A 177 -9.43 9.05 5.35
C ALA A 177 -10.62 8.33 5.99
N THR A 178 -11.12 7.26 5.36
CA THR A 178 -12.22 6.45 5.90
C THR A 178 -11.83 5.73 7.19
N LEU A 179 -10.59 5.22 7.27
CA LEU A 179 -10.09 4.57 8.48
C LEU A 179 -10.01 5.57 9.64
N LYS A 180 -9.52 6.78 9.39
CA LYS A 180 -9.46 7.86 10.38
C LYS A 180 -10.85 8.26 10.89
N GLU A 181 -11.84 8.31 10.00
CA GLU A 181 -13.24 8.56 10.37
C GLU A 181 -13.79 7.44 11.26
N SER A 182 -13.53 6.17 10.90
CA SER A 182 -13.96 5.02 11.70
C SER A 182 -13.27 4.93 13.07
N GLU A 183 -11.99 5.33 13.13
CA GLU A 183 -11.23 5.42 14.39
C GLU A 183 -11.87 6.47 15.31
N GLN A 184 -12.23 7.64 14.77
CA GLN A 184 -12.91 8.69 15.55
C GLN A 184 -14.27 8.21 16.06
N LYS A 185 -15.10 7.60 15.19
CA LYS A 185 -16.38 7.00 15.60
C LYS A 185 -16.21 5.96 16.70
N THR A 186 -15.17 5.13 16.62
CA THR A 186 -14.86 4.13 17.65
C THR A 186 -14.45 4.80 18.95
N LYS A 187 -13.62 5.84 18.92
CA LYS A 187 -13.26 6.62 20.11
C LYS A 187 -14.48 7.27 20.76
N ASP A 188 -15.37 7.84 19.96
CA ASP A 188 -16.61 8.46 20.44
C ASP A 188 -17.53 7.42 21.11
N LEU A 189 -17.70 6.25 20.49
CA LEU A 189 -18.47 5.15 21.07
C LEU A 189 -17.85 4.62 22.37
N VAL A 190 -16.53 4.48 22.41
CA VAL A 190 -15.80 4.06 23.62
C VAL A 190 -15.98 5.10 24.73
N ALA A 191 -15.90 6.39 24.41
CA ALA A 191 -16.15 7.47 25.37
C ALA A 191 -17.60 7.45 25.88
N GLU A 192 -18.58 7.25 25.00
CA GLU A 192 -20.00 7.13 25.37
C GLU A 192 -20.25 5.90 26.26
N LEU A 193 -19.68 4.75 25.90
CA LEU A 193 -19.76 3.52 26.71
C LEU A 193 -19.09 3.73 28.07
N THR A 194 -17.92 4.36 28.11
CA THR A 194 -17.22 4.66 29.37
C THR A 194 -18.07 5.57 30.26
N ALA A 195 -18.67 6.63 29.71
CA ALA A 195 -19.56 7.51 30.46
C ALA A 195 -20.83 6.80 30.96
N LYS A 196 -21.41 5.89 30.15
CA LYS A 196 -22.54 5.04 30.58
C LYS A 196 -22.14 4.08 31.69
N VAL A 197 -20.98 3.43 31.58
CA VAL A 197 -20.44 2.55 32.62
C VAL A 197 -20.22 3.34 33.90
N GLU A 198 -19.59 4.52 33.85
CA GLU A 198 -19.42 5.39 35.02
C GLU A 198 -20.77 5.73 35.65
N LYS A 199 -21.75 6.17 34.86
CA LYS A 199 -23.11 6.47 35.34
C LYS A 199 -23.80 5.27 36.00
N ILE A 200 -23.58 4.05 35.48
CA ILE A 200 -24.11 2.81 36.06
C ILE A 200 -23.37 2.47 37.36
N SER A 201 -22.04 2.60 37.40
CA SER A 201 -21.25 2.40 38.63
C SER A 201 -21.44 3.50 39.69
N ILE A 202 -22.07 4.62 39.33
CA ILE A 202 -22.54 5.68 40.24
C ILE A 202 -23.98 5.43 40.73
N SER A 203 -24.67 4.37 40.27
CA SER A 203 -25.90 3.99 40.97
C SER A 203 -25.52 3.53 42.37
N GLN A 204 -25.60 4.47 43.33
CA GLN A 204 -25.45 4.29 44.76
C GLN A 204 -26.20 3.02 45.19
N GLU A 205 -27.32 2.76 44.53
CA GLU A 205 -28.17 1.58 44.64
C GLU A 205 -27.46 0.24 44.38
N VAL A 206 -26.56 0.12 43.41
CA VAL A 206 -25.77 -1.12 43.18
C VAL A 206 -24.71 -1.29 44.26
N LYS A 207 -24.14 -0.19 44.74
CA LYS A 207 -23.16 -0.19 45.84
C LYS A 207 -23.84 -0.58 47.17
N ASP A 208 -25.01 0.00 47.44
CA ASP A 208 -25.85 -0.29 48.61
C ASP A 208 -26.37 -1.73 48.58
N GLN A 209 -26.75 -2.23 47.40
CA GLN A 209 -27.12 -3.64 47.22
C GLN A 209 -25.94 -4.59 47.46
N LEU A 210 -24.73 -4.24 47.02
CA LEU A 210 -23.52 -5.03 47.25
C LEU A 210 -23.14 -5.07 48.73
N ASP A 211 -23.24 -3.94 49.42
CA ASP A 211 -22.97 -3.87 50.87
C ASP A 211 -24.03 -4.64 51.68
N LYS A 212 -25.30 -4.59 51.27
CA LYS A 212 -26.37 -5.41 51.85
C LYS A 212 -26.16 -6.91 51.60
N LEU A 213 -25.65 -7.29 50.43
CA LEU A 213 -25.34 -8.67 50.09
C LEU A 213 -24.16 -9.19 50.93
N LYS A 214 -23.12 -8.38 51.13
CA LYS A 214 -22.00 -8.71 52.01
C LYS A 214 -22.44 -8.88 53.47
N LEU A 215 -23.30 -7.99 53.96
CA LEU A 215 -23.86 -8.10 55.31
C LEU A 215 -24.64 -9.42 55.49
N LEU A 216 -25.49 -9.76 54.51
CA LEU A 216 -26.22 -11.03 54.50
C LEU A 216 -25.26 -12.23 54.45
N GLN A 217 -24.21 -12.17 53.63
CA GLN A 217 -23.21 -13.24 53.55
C GLN A 217 -22.47 -13.45 54.88
N GLU A 218 -22.06 -12.37 55.55
CA GLU A 218 -21.41 -12.43 56.87
C GLU A 218 -22.36 -13.02 57.92
N GLN A 219 -23.64 -12.62 57.89
CA GLN A 219 -24.67 -13.14 58.78
C GLN A 219 -24.92 -14.63 58.55
N THR A 220 -25.10 -15.06 57.29
CA THR A 220 -25.30 -16.47 56.94
C THR A 220 -24.08 -17.30 57.33
N ARG A 221 -22.86 -16.78 57.17
CA ARG A 221 -21.65 -17.48 57.62
C ARG A 221 -21.61 -17.66 59.14
N GLY A 222 -21.98 -16.63 59.90
CA GLY A 222 -22.09 -16.72 61.36
C GLY A 222 -23.17 -17.71 61.82
N GLU A 223 -24.30 -17.76 61.13
CA GLU A 223 -25.36 -18.74 61.38
C GLU A 223 -24.88 -20.17 61.07
N ILE A 224 -24.14 -20.37 59.98
CA ILE A 224 -23.52 -21.67 59.63
C ILE A 224 -22.54 -22.11 60.71
N ASP A 225 -21.67 -21.22 61.19
CA ASP A 225 -20.71 -21.53 62.26
C ASP A 225 -21.43 -21.92 63.57
N THR A 226 -22.55 -21.25 63.87
CA THR A 226 -23.39 -21.57 65.03
C THR A 226 -24.05 -22.95 64.88
N ILE A 227 -24.50 -23.29 63.67
CA ILE A 227 -25.06 -24.62 63.36
C ILE A 227 -23.98 -25.69 63.48
N LEU A 228 -22.77 -25.45 62.96
CA LEU A 228 -21.64 -26.38 63.08
C LEU A 228 -21.27 -26.64 64.54
N GLN A 229 -21.24 -25.60 65.37
CA GLN A 229 -21.01 -25.78 66.81
C GLN A 229 -22.09 -26.64 67.47
N ARG A 230 -23.36 -26.44 67.10
CA ARG A 230 -24.47 -27.29 67.59
C ARG A 230 -24.34 -28.73 67.12
N ILE A 231 -23.99 -28.96 65.86
CA ILE A 231 -23.78 -30.31 65.32
C ILE A 231 -22.63 -31.00 66.06
N ASN A 232 -21.49 -30.33 66.27
CA ASN A 232 -20.38 -30.91 67.01
C ASN A 232 -20.75 -31.25 68.46
N SER A 233 -21.52 -30.38 69.13
CA SER A 233 -22.02 -30.67 70.49
C SER A 233 -23.00 -31.85 70.52
N LEU A 234 -23.75 -32.07 69.44
CA LEU A 234 -24.65 -33.22 69.29
C LEU A 234 -23.88 -34.49 68.92
N GLU A 235 -22.81 -34.38 68.14
CA GLU A 235 -21.95 -35.50 67.77
C GLU A 235 -21.12 -36.00 68.97
N ASP A 236 -20.59 -35.09 69.80
CA ASP A 236 -19.87 -35.45 71.02
C ASP A 236 -20.80 -36.09 72.07
N SER A 237 -22.06 -35.66 72.12
CA SER A 237 -23.06 -36.32 72.97
C SER A 237 -23.50 -37.67 72.40
N ALA A 238 -23.58 -37.84 71.07
CA ALA A 238 -23.87 -39.11 70.42
C ALA A 238 -22.72 -40.14 70.50
N LYS A 239 -21.44 -39.72 70.44
CA LYS A 239 -20.28 -40.63 70.58
C LYS A 239 -20.10 -41.18 72.00
N SER A 240 -20.74 -40.60 73.01
CA SER A 240 -20.68 -41.06 74.40
C SER A 240 -21.72 -42.13 74.76
N GLY A 241 -22.62 -42.50 73.84
CA GLY A 241 -23.68 -43.49 74.08
C GLY A 241 -23.89 -44.44 72.92
N SER A 242 -23.24 -45.61 72.96
CA SER A 242 -23.80 -46.92 72.61
C SER A 242 -22.69 -47.92 72.23
N SER A 243 -22.15 -48.59 73.24
CA SER A 243 -21.70 -49.99 73.10
C SER A 243 -22.66 -50.87 73.90
N GLU A 244 -23.98 -50.68 73.73
CA GLU A 244 -24.97 -51.49 74.45
C GLU A 244 -25.25 -52.79 73.68
N GLY A 245 -24.95 -53.92 74.32
CA GLY A 245 -25.34 -55.25 73.85
C GLY A 245 -24.16 -56.12 73.39
N ILE A 246 -24.47 -57.09 72.54
CA ILE A 246 -23.52 -58.11 72.06
C ILE A 246 -22.29 -57.50 71.36
N PHE A 247 -22.43 -56.31 70.77
CA PHE A 247 -21.35 -55.59 70.09
C PHE A 247 -20.23 -55.08 71.01
N ALA A 248 -20.46 -54.99 72.32
CA ALA A 248 -19.39 -54.66 73.28
C ALA A 248 -18.32 -55.77 73.36
N TYR A 249 -18.70 -57.00 72.98
CA TYR A 249 -17.84 -58.18 73.05
C TYR A 249 -17.23 -58.54 71.69
N ILE A 250 -17.58 -57.79 70.63
CA ILE A 250 -17.04 -57.96 69.28
C ILE A 250 -16.06 -56.82 69.05
N GLU A 251 -14.76 -57.10 69.03
CA GLU A 251 -13.73 -56.04 68.98
C GLU A 251 -13.57 -55.44 67.57
N LYS A 252 -13.73 -56.25 66.51
CA LYS A 252 -13.55 -55.83 65.13
C LYS A 252 -14.85 -55.29 64.56
N ASP A 253 -14.82 -54.08 63.99
CA ASP A 253 -16.01 -53.46 63.39
C ASP A 253 -16.52 -54.22 62.16
N GLU A 254 -15.62 -54.91 61.45
CA GLU A 254 -15.99 -55.81 60.35
C GLU A 254 -16.84 -56.99 60.85
N ASP A 255 -16.47 -57.58 61.98
CA ASP A 255 -17.20 -58.70 62.59
C ASP A 255 -18.56 -58.24 63.16
N LYS A 256 -18.64 -57.00 63.69
CA LYS A 256 -19.93 -56.40 64.10
C LYS A 256 -20.88 -56.29 62.91
N LYS A 257 -20.36 -55.81 61.78
CA LYS A 257 -21.16 -55.64 60.56
C LYS A 257 -21.65 -56.99 60.02
N ILE A 258 -20.78 -57.98 59.95
CA ILE A 258 -21.14 -59.34 59.50
C ILE A 258 -22.18 -59.96 60.43
N PHE A 259 -22.01 -59.82 61.75
CA PHE A 259 -22.99 -60.28 62.73
C PHE A 259 -24.35 -59.61 62.54
N ALA A 260 -24.39 -58.28 62.42
CA ALA A 260 -25.62 -57.53 62.19
C ALA A 260 -26.34 -57.97 60.91
N GLU A 261 -25.61 -58.06 59.80
CA GLU A 261 -26.12 -58.46 58.49
C GLU A 261 -26.72 -59.88 58.52
N LYS A 262 -26.06 -60.82 59.19
CA LYS A 262 -26.54 -62.21 59.29
C LYS A 262 -27.77 -62.36 60.18
N ILE A 263 -27.88 -61.53 61.22
CA ILE A 263 -29.08 -61.46 62.06
C ILE A 263 -30.25 -60.87 61.28
N GLU A 264 -30.02 -59.77 60.54
CA GLU A 264 -31.04 -59.15 59.68
C GLU A 264 -31.53 -60.13 58.61
N GLU A 265 -30.63 -60.82 57.92
CA GLU A 265 -30.96 -61.85 56.93
C GLU A 265 -31.82 -62.97 57.54
N ALA A 266 -31.44 -63.48 58.72
CA ALA A 266 -32.19 -64.54 59.37
C ALA A 266 -33.56 -64.07 59.91
N VAL A 267 -33.68 -62.80 60.32
CA VAL A 267 -34.95 -62.18 60.72
C VAL A 267 -35.88 -61.99 59.53
N ILE A 268 -35.37 -61.52 58.38
CA ILE A 268 -36.13 -61.38 57.12
C ILE A 268 -36.68 -62.74 56.66
N LEU A 269 -35.92 -63.82 56.86
CA LEU A 269 -36.34 -65.18 56.55
C LEU A 269 -37.29 -65.81 57.61
N GLU A 270 -37.75 -65.01 58.58
CA GLU A 270 -38.64 -65.40 59.68
C GLU A 270 -38.14 -66.61 60.50
N MET A 271 -36.83 -66.83 60.55
CA MET A 271 -36.24 -67.98 61.26
C MET A 271 -36.52 -67.91 62.76
N THR A 272 -36.82 -69.04 63.42
CA THR A 272 -36.95 -69.10 64.88
C THR A 272 -35.60 -68.89 65.57
N TYR A 273 -35.58 -68.53 66.86
CA TYR A 273 -34.32 -68.31 67.59
C TYR A 273 -33.34 -69.50 67.53
N ALA A 274 -33.84 -70.73 67.49
CA ALA A 274 -33.00 -71.92 67.35
C ALA A 274 -32.40 -72.04 65.94
N GLN A 275 -33.19 -71.72 64.91
CA GLN A 275 -32.72 -71.70 63.53
C GLN A 275 -31.73 -70.56 63.27
N ILE A 276 -31.94 -69.41 63.91
CA ILE A 276 -30.99 -68.28 63.86
C ILE A 276 -29.66 -68.70 64.50
N ASP A 277 -29.68 -69.36 65.66
CA ASP A 277 -28.46 -69.83 66.34
C ASP A 277 -27.65 -70.81 65.48
N GLU A 278 -28.33 -71.74 64.80
CA GLU A 278 -27.72 -72.68 63.84
C GLU A 278 -27.16 -71.93 62.61
N HIS A 279 -27.94 -71.00 62.05
CA HIS A 279 -27.53 -70.16 60.92
C HIS A 279 -26.30 -69.30 61.25
N LEU A 280 -26.22 -68.73 62.44
CA LEU A 280 -25.05 -67.97 62.90
C LEU A 280 -23.84 -68.89 63.11
N THR A 281 -24.04 -70.09 63.64
CA THR A 281 -22.95 -71.08 63.80
C THR A 281 -22.35 -71.47 62.45
N GLU A 282 -23.18 -71.60 61.41
CA GLU A 282 -22.72 -71.96 60.06
C GLU A 282 -22.08 -70.79 59.30
N SER A 283 -22.55 -69.56 59.55
CA SER A 283 -22.18 -68.39 58.74
C SER A 283 -21.12 -67.49 59.35
N LEU A 284 -20.90 -67.55 60.66
CA LEU A 284 -19.93 -66.69 61.36
C LEU A 284 -18.57 -67.38 61.51
N SER A 285 -17.54 -66.57 61.75
CA SER A 285 -16.21 -67.08 62.07
C SER A 285 -16.22 -67.80 63.43
N PRO A 286 -15.32 -68.76 63.68
CA PRO A 286 -15.29 -69.50 64.95
C PRO A 286 -15.10 -68.63 66.19
N GLU A 287 -14.41 -67.49 66.04
CA GLU A 287 -14.20 -66.51 67.12
C GLU A 287 -15.50 -65.77 67.46
N LEU A 288 -16.26 -65.40 66.43
CA LEU A 288 -17.52 -64.67 66.56
C LEU A 288 -18.66 -65.59 67.03
N ASP A 289 -18.74 -66.81 66.51
CA ASP A 289 -19.67 -67.85 66.99
C ASP A 289 -19.48 -68.12 68.48
N LYS A 290 -18.22 -68.17 68.94
CA LYS A 290 -17.92 -68.32 70.36
C LYS A 290 -18.48 -67.16 71.20
N ILE A 291 -18.30 -65.91 70.77
CA ILE A 291 -18.84 -64.73 71.46
C ILE A 291 -20.38 -64.79 71.53
N VAL A 292 -21.03 -65.20 70.44
CA VAL A 292 -22.49 -65.36 70.38
C VAL A 292 -22.99 -66.43 71.35
N LYS A 293 -22.28 -67.56 71.43
CA LYS A 293 -22.58 -68.68 72.34
C LYS A 293 -22.29 -68.38 73.80
N ASP A 294 -21.27 -67.57 74.08
CA ASP A 294 -20.92 -67.13 75.43
C ASP A 294 -21.93 -66.09 75.97
N HIS A 295 -22.64 -65.37 75.07
CA HIS A 295 -23.59 -64.32 75.43
C HIS A 295 -24.99 -64.47 74.79
N PRO A 296 -25.69 -65.60 75.00
CA PRO A 296 -26.93 -65.92 74.28
C PRO A 296 -28.08 -64.97 74.61
N THR A 297 -28.07 -64.36 75.80
CA THR A 297 -29.08 -63.37 76.20
C THR A 297 -28.91 -62.05 75.44
N LEU A 298 -27.68 -61.59 75.21
CA LEU A 298 -27.40 -60.36 74.48
C LEU A 298 -27.73 -60.51 73.00
N THR A 299 -27.39 -61.67 72.42
CA THR A 299 -27.76 -62.05 71.05
C THR A 299 -29.28 -62.04 70.89
N LYS A 300 -30.03 -62.66 71.80
CA LYS A 300 -31.51 -62.66 71.76
C LYS A 300 -32.12 -61.27 71.89
N THR A 301 -31.57 -60.41 72.75
CA THR A 301 -32.02 -59.02 72.87
C THR A 301 -31.82 -58.27 71.57
N TYR A 302 -30.68 -58.44 70.91
CA TYR A 302 -30.42 -57.82 69.62
C TYR A 302 -31.35 -58.35 68.51
N ILE A 303 -31.57 -59.67 68.43
CA ILE A 303 -32.54 -60.25 67.49
C ILE A 303 -33.94 -59.65 67.71
N ARG A 304 -34.35 -59.44 68.97
CA ARG A 304 -35.64 -58.81 69.29
C ARG A 304 -35.70 -57.37 68.81
N SER A 305 -34.67 -56.54 69.05
CA SER A 305 -34.66 -55.15 68.57
C SER A 305 -34.70 -55.07 67.04
N VAL A 306 -34.01 -55.98 66.33
CA VAL A 306 -34.04 -56.04 64.87
C VAL A 306 -35.44 -56.42 64.36
N ARG A 307 -36.13 -57.36 65.02
CA ARG A 307 -37.51 -57.73 64.69
C ARG A 307 -38.51 -56.61 64.92
N GLU A 308 -38.35 -55.85 66.01
CA GLU A 308 -39.20 -54.69 66.31
C GLU A 308 -39.02 -53.59 65.26
N LEU A 309 -37.78 -53.31 64.85
CA LEU A 309 -37.47 -52.35 63.78
C LEU A 309 -37.96 -52.78 62.39
N SER A 310 -38.02 -54.10 62.12
CA SER A 310 -38.46 -54.63 60.82
C SER A 310 -39.97 -54.77 60.70
N ALA A 311 -40.73 -54.55 61.78
CA ALA A 311 -42.18 -54.66 61.81
C ALA A 311 -42.91 -53.31 61.56
N ASP A 312 -42.17 -52.19 61.55
CA ASP A 312 -42.63 -50.86 61.13
C ASP A 312 -42.35 -50.61 59.64
#